data_AF-A0A0Q2LXI5-F1
#
_entry.id   AF-A0A0Q2LXI5-F1
#
_cell.length_a   1.000
_cell.length_b   1.000
_cell.length_c   1.000
_cell.angle_alpha   90.00
_cell.angle_beta   90.00
_cell.angle_gamma   90.00
#
_symmetry.space_group_name_H-M   'P 1'
#
loop_
_entity.id
_entity.type
_entity.pdbx_description
1 polymer ?
#
loop_
_entity_poly.entity_id
_entity_poly.type
_entity_poly.pdbx_seq_one_letter_code
_entity_poly.pdbx_strand_id
1 'polypeptide(L)'
;MVSWPALGTRVTLRYRRPPGSVPPLTDAVGRLLAIDPMVRVQTKSGVVVDIAPADVTAVRILTPAPVRTADIRSLERAAAADSPGAEQLWLNGWLLRAHGPTLASNSAVPLDISAGPGTVPEIFDWYEERGLTPRLLIPDRLLSPPAGPECELVEQLLVRETAAATPQYVCVPDTESTAAAEELGFRLHHRRRYFHRP
;
A
#
# COMPACT_ATOMS: atom_id res chain seq x y z
N MET A 1 24.45 20.71 -15.39
CA MET A 1 24.49 19.25 -15.17
C MET A 1 23.30 18.89 -14.30
N VAL A 2 22.47 17.94 -14.72
CA VAL A 2 21.31 17.50 -13.94
C VAL A 2 21.82 16.77 -12.69
N SER A 3 21.32 17.13 -11.51
CA SER A 3 21.55 16.34 -10.30
C SER A 3 20.56 15.18 -10.27
N TRP A 4 21.07 13.96 -10.16
CA TRP A 4 20.27 12.74 -10.21
C TRP A 4 19.93 12.25 -8.81
N PRO A 5 18.64 11.96 -8.52
CA PRO A 5 18.26 11.30 -7.28
C PRO A 5 18.67 9.82 -7.28
N ALA A 6 18.63 9.19 -6.10
CA ALA A 6 18.85 7.76 -5.98
C ALA A 6 17.91 6.95 -6.89
N LEU A 7 18.40 5.83 -7.43
CA LEU A 7 17.57 4.88 -8.16
C LEU A 7 16.42 4.40 -7.27
N GLY A 8 15.28 4.10 -7.89
CA GLY A 8 14.03 3.80 -7.18
C GLY A 8 13.24 5.03 -6.75
N THR A 9 13.80 6.24 -6.85
CA THR A 9 13.08 7.49 -6.54
C THR A 9 12.02 7.77 -7.60
N ARG A 10 10.83 8.19 -7.16
CA ARG A 10 9.78 8.68 -8.06
C ARG A 10 10.15 10.07 -8.54
N VAL A 11 10.23 10.26 -9.84
CA VAL A 11 10.64 11.51 -10.47
C VAL A 11 9.66 11.94 -11.56
N THR A 12 9.67 13.22 -11.87
CA THR A 12 9.27 13.72 -13.19
C THR A 12 10.53 14.16 -13.94
N LEU A 13 10.70 13.62 -15.16
CA LEU A 13 11.76 13.99 -16.09
C LEU A 13 11.16 14.79 -17.23
N ARG A 14 11.68 15.99 -17.47
CA ARG A 14 11.38 16.75 -18.68
C ARG A 14 12.50 16.54 -19.69
N TYR A 15 12.18 16.07 -20.89
CA TYR A 15 13.18 15.74 -21.90
C TYR A 15 12.81 16.19 -23.30
N ARG A 16 13.82 16.32 -24.16
CA ARG A 16 13.70 16.66 -25.57
C ARG A 16 13.22 15.45 -26.36
N ARG A 17 12.24 15.69 -27.23
CA ARG A 17 11.79 14.71 -28.23
C ARG A 17 12.67 14.80 -29.47
N PRO A 18 12.62 13.80 -30.37
CA PRO A 18 13.34 13.85 -31.64
C PRO A 18 13.09 15.17 -32.39
N PRO A 19 14.11 15.73 -33.07
CA PRO A 19 13.97 16.96 -33.85
C PRO A 19 12.75 16.92 -34.77
N GLY A 20 11.96 18.00 -34.79
CA GLY A 20 10.70 18.09 -35.54
C GLY A 20 9.43 17.69 -34.77
N SER A 21 9.56 17.23 -33.53
CA SER A 21 8.40 16.94 -32.68
C SER A 21 7.67 18.20 -32.23
N VAL A 22 6.33 18.16 -32.23
CA VAL A 22 5.45 19.18 -31.64
C VAL A 22 4.59 18.52 -30.55
N PRO A 23 4.69 18.93 -29.28
CA PRO A 23 5.70 19.84 -28.72
C PRO A 23 7.13 19.24 -28.73
N PRO A 24 8.18 20.08 -28.69
CA PRO A 24 9.58 19.63 -28.72
C PRO A 24 10.07 19.02 -27.41
N LEU A 25 9.35 19.27 -26.31
CA LEU A 25 9.63 18.74 -24.97
C LEU A 25 8.44 17.91 -24.52
N THR A 26 8.70 16.89 -23.70
CA THR A 26 7.67 16.11 -23.01
C THR A 26 8.15 15.68 -21.63
N ASP A 27 7.22 15.20 -20.81
CA ASP A 27 7.49 14.78 -19.44
C ASP A 27 7.26 13.26 -19.30
N ALA A 28 8.14 12.59 -18.54
CA ALA A 28 7.96 11.22 -18.07
C ALA A 28 7.87 11.19 -16.55
N VAL A 29 6.79 10.59 -16.02
CA VAL A 29 6.56 10.47 -14.58
C VAL A 29 6.63 9.01 -14.17
N GLY A 30 7.54 8.69 -13.26
CA GLY A 30 7.75 7.30 -12.88
C GLY A 30 8.92 7.09 -11.93
N ARG A 31 9.31 5.83 -11.76
CA ARG A 31 10.45 5.42 -10.95
C ARG A 31 11.73 5.45 -11.78
N LEU A 32 12.77 6.13 -11.29
CA LEU A 32 14.09 6.15 -11.94
C LEU A 32 14.77 4.78 -11.76
N LEU A 33 15.03 4.08 -12.86
CA LEU A 33 15.62 2.73 -12.85
C LEU A 33 17.12 2.74 -13.16
N ALA A 34 17.56 3.62 -14.05
CA ALA A 34 18.95 3.76 -14.45
C ALA A 34 19.20 5.20 -14.94
N ILE A 35 20.47 5.60 -14.94
CA ILE A 35 20.92 6.93 -15.39
C ILE A 35 21.93 6.80 -16.54
N ASP A 36 22.77 5.76 -16.53
CA ASP A 36 23.79 5.48 -17.53
C ASP A 36 23.65 4.03 -18.04
N PRO A 37 23.86 3.75 -19.34
CA PRO A 37 24.11 4.70 -20.44
C PRO A 37 22.86 5.47 -20.89
N MET A 38 21.69 5.01 -20.46
CA MET A 38 20.39 5.60 -20.77
C MET A 38 19.64 5.87 -19.47
N VAL A 39 18.96 7.01 -19.41
CA VAL A 39 18.06 7.33 -18.32
C VAL A 39 16.78 6.54 -18.51
N ARG A 40 16.48 5.63 -17.59
CA ARG A 40 15.30 4.76 -17.65
C ARG A 40 14.29 5.15 -16.59
N VAL A 41 13.05 5.43 -17.02
CA VAL A 41 11.93 5.70 -16.09
C VAL A 41 10.79 4.73 -16.32
N GLN A 42 10.45 3.95 -15.30
CA GLN A 42 9.26 3.12 -15.32
C GLN A 42 8.04 3.93 -14.88
N THR A 43 7.13 4.17 -15.81
CA THR A 43 5.87 4.85 -15.55
C THR A 43 4.93 3.97 -14.71
N LYS A 44 3.86 4.57 -14.17
CA LYS A 44 2.85 3.84 -13.37
C LYS A 44 2.18 2.67 -14.11
N SER A 45 2.19 2.66 -15.45
CA SER A 45 1.61 1.58 -16.26
C SER A 45 2.61 0.44 -16.51
N GLY A 46 3.79 0.48 -15.90
CA GLY A 46 4.87 -0.48 -16.13
C GLY A 46 5.72 -0.20 -17.37
N VAL A 47 5.31 0.74 -18.23
CA VAL A 47 6.07 1.12 -19.43
C VAL A 47 7.36 1.81 -19.02
N VAL A 48 8.49 1.32 -19.53
CA VAL A 48 9.81 1.93 -19.36
C VAL A 48 10.07 2.91 -20.51
N VAL A 49 10.40 4.15 -20.14
CA VAL A 49 10.80 5.21 -21.07
C VAL A 49 12.31 5.36 -21.00
N ASP A 50 12.98 5.15 -22.14
CA ASP A 50 14.42 5.32 -22.31
C ASP A 50 14.72 6.70 -22.90
N ILE A 51 15.58 7.46 -22.24
CA ILE A 51 15.93 8.83 -22.60
C ILE A 51 17.45 8.99 -22.60
N ALA A 52 18.01 9.60 -23.64
CA ALA A 52 19.43 9.93 -23.64
C ALA A 52 19.74 10.94 -22.53
N PRO A 53 20.80 10.77 -21.73
CA PRO A 53 21.13 11.72 -20.65
C PRO A 53 21.24 13.17 -21.12
N ALA A 54 21.70 13.40 -22.35
CA ALA A 54 21.84 14.72 -22.98
C ALA A 54 20.49 15.39 -23.33
N ASP A 55 19.42 14.61 -23.47
CA ASP A 55 18.08 15.11 -23.80
C ASP A 55 17.27 15.48 -22.54
N VAL A 56 17.73 15.08 -21.36
CA VAL A 56 17.06 15.42 -20.10
C VAL A 56 17.37 16.87 -19.72
N THR A 57 16.32 17.67 -19.67
CA THR A 57 16.39 19.11 -19.38
C THR A 57 16.13 19.44 -17.91
N ALA A 58 15.31 18.64 -17.22
CA ALA A 58 15.00 18.85 -15.81
C ALA A 58 14.57 17.55 -15.13
N VAL A 59 14.89 17.44 -13.84
CA VAL A 59 14.50 16.33 -12.97
C VAL A 59 13.95 16.90 -11.68
N ARG A 60 12.79 16.40 -11.25
CA ARG A 60 12.20 16.76 -9.96
C ARG A 60 11.78 15.50 -9.24
N ILE A 61 12.22 15.38 -7.99
CA ILE A 61 11.76 14.34 -7.06
C ILE A 61 10.29 14.59 -6.76
N LEU A 62 9.47 13.56 -6.92
CA LEU A 62 8.08 13.58 -6.53
C LEU A 62 7.92 12.88 -5.19
N THR A 63 6.98 13.36 -4.40
CA THR A 63 6.48 12.60 -3.26
C THR A 63 5.91 11.25 -3.76
N PRO A 64 5.89 10.22 -2.89
CA PRO A 64 5.23 8.95 -3.20
C PRO A 64 3.85 9.19 -3.80
N ALA A 65 3.43 8.31 -4.72
CA ALA A 65 2.10 8.41 -5.29
C ALA A 65 1.06 8.38 -4.15
N PRO A 66 0.02 9.24 -4.20
CA PRO A 66 -1.05 9.17 -3.22
C PRO A 66 -1.67 7.78 -3.23
N VAL A 67 -1.67 7.12 -2.08
CA VAL A 67 -2.29 5.81 -1.90
C VAL A 67 -3.81 5.98 -1.86
N ARG A 68 -4.52 5.40 -2.83
CA ARG A 68 -5.97 5.50 -2.95
C ARG A 68 -6.66 4.43 -2.11
N THR A 69 -7.90 4.69 -1.69
CA THR A 69 -8.75 3.72 -0.98
C THR A 69 -8.87 2.39 -1.72
N ALA A 70 -8.93 2.41 -3.06
CA ALA A 70 -8.95 1.19 -3.87
C ALA A 70 -7.64 0.39 -3.80
N ASP A 71 -6.48 1.07 -3.78
CA ASP A 71 -5.17 0.43 -3.67
C ASP A 71 -5.02 -0.22 -2.28
N ILE A 72 -5.49 0.46 -1.23
CA ILE A 72 -5.55 -0.08 0.14
C ILE A 72 -6.42 -1.35 0.17
N ARG A 73 -7.65 -1.29 -0.34
CA ARG A 73 -8.54 -2.47 -0.39
C ARG A 73 -7.92 -3.63 -1.18
N SER A 74 -7.31 -3.35 -2.33
CA SER A 74 -6.68 -4.38 -3.17
C SER A 74 -5.56 -5.09 -2.41
N LEU A 75 -4.70 -4.33 -1.73
CA LEU A 75 -3.60 -4.90 -0.96
C LEU A 75 -4.09 -5.66 0.27
N GLU A 76 -5.10 -5.14 0.98
CA GLU A 76 -5.68 -5.82 2.14
C GLU A 76 -6.39 -7.13 1.76
N ARG A 77 -7.01 -7.19 0.58
CA ARG A 77 -7.54 -8.46 0.04
C ARG A 77 -6.43 -9.46 -0.25
N ALA A 78 -5.33 -9.02 -0.86
CA ALA A 78 -4.18 -9.89 -1.11
C ALA A 78 -3.58 -10.40 0.22
N ALA A 79 -3.36 -9.50 1.18
CA ALA A 79 -2.86 -9.88 2.49
C ALA A 79 -3.81 -10.81 3.25
N ALA A 80 -5.12 -10.69 3.02
CA ALA A 80 -6.10 -11.60 3.59
C ALA A 80 -6.13 -12.97 2.93
N ALA A 81 -5.84 -13.05 1.64
CA ALA A 81 -5.65 -14.32 0.94
C ALA A 81 -4.36 -15.03 1.37
N ASP A 82 -3.28 -14.28 1.63
CA ASP A 82 -2.00 -14.83 2.11
C ASP A 82 -2.07 -15.35 3.55
N SER A 83 -2.99 -14.81 4.36
CA SER A 83 -3.24 -15.26 5.73
C SER A 83 -4.74 -15.38 6.02
N PRO A 84 -5.36 -16.50 5.59
CA PRO A 84 -6.81 -16.65 5.61
C PRO A 84 -7.41 -16.81 7.01
N GLY A 85 -6.66 -17.28 7.99
CA GLY A 85 -7.25 -17.85 9.22
C GLY A 85 -7.83 -19.25 8.96
N ALA A 86 -8.28 -19.95 10.01
CA ALA A 86 -8.86 -21.28 9.88
C ALA A 86 -10.37 -21.25 9.60
N GLU A 87 -11.05 -20.17 10.02
CA GLU A 87 -12.46 -19.94 9.73
C GLU A 87 -12.64 -18.54 9.14
N GLN A 88 -13.55 -18.42 8.16
CA GLN A 88 -13.88 -17.17 7.48
C GLN A 88 -15.38 -16.98 7.31
N LEU A 89 -15.82 -15.73 7.38
CA LEU A 89 -17.18 -15.33 7.01
C LEU A 89 -17.16 -13.96 6.33
N TRP A 90 -17.88 -13.84 5.21
CA TRP A 90 -18.20 -12.52 4.65
C TRP A 90 -19.51 -12.01 5.25
N LEU A 91 -19.48 -10.82 5.82
CA LEU A 91 -20.64 -10.19 6.45
C LEU A 91 -20.70 -8.71 6.06
N ASN A 92 -21.70 -8.34 5.23
CA ASN A 92 -21.97 -6.96 4.81
C ASN A 92 -20.69 -6.19 4.39
N GLY A 93 -19.86 -6.81 3.57
CA GLY A 93 -18.62 -6.24 3.04
C GLY A 93 -17.38 -6.36 3.94
N TRP A 94 -17.53 -6.88 5.16
CA TRP A 94 -16.43 -7.29 6.03
C TRP A 94 -16.04 -8.73 5.74
N LEU A 95 -14.75 -9.02 5.82
CA LEU A 95 -14.23 -10.38 5.92
C LEU A 95 -13.80 -10.61 7.37
N LEU A 96 -14.50 -11.52 8.05
CA LEU A 96 -14.19 -11.99 9.39
C LEU A 96 -13.28 -13.20 9.27
N ARG A 97 -12.26 -13.28 10.12
CA ARG A 97 -11.26 -14.36 10.12
C ARG A 97 -10.95 -14.76 11.56
N ALA A 98 -10.91 -16.05 11.82
CA ALA A 98 -10.68 -16.60 13.16
C ALA A 98 -9.68 -17.78 13.15
N HIS A 99 -9.15 -18.07 14.34
CA HIS A 99 -8.18 -19.13 14.62
C HIS A 99 -6.91 -19.10 13.76
N GLY A 100 -6.51 -17.92 13.29
CA GLY A 100 -5.25 -17.70 12.59
C GLY A 100 -4.05 -17.52 13.54
N PRO A 101 -2.81 -17.56 13.03
CA PRO A 101 -1.61 -17.38 13.86
C PRO A 101 -1.27 -15.91 14.15
N THR A 102 -1.83 -14.96 13.39
CA THR A 102 -1.57 -13.52 13.54
C THR A 102 -2.82 -12.77 13.99
N LEU A 103 -2.63 -11.56 14.54
CA LEU A 103 -3.73 -10.66 14.89
C LEU A 103 -4.60 -10.36 13.66
N ALA A 104 -3.96 -10.09 12.51
CA ALA A 104 -4.65 -9.83 11.24
C ALA A 104 -5.56 -10.99 10.80
N SER A 105 -5.07 -12.23 10.93
CA SER A 105 -5.84 -13.44 10.62
C SER A 105 -6.88 -13.83 11.69
N ASN A 106 -7.00 -13.04 12.76
CA ASN A 106 -7.99 -13.15 13.84
C ASN A 106 -8.80 -11.85 14.02
N SER A 107 -9.00 -11.10 12.94
CA SER A 107 -9.70 -9.81 12.97
C SER A 107 -10.60 -9.63 11.76
N ALA A 108 -11.70 -8.90 11.95
CA ALA A 108 -12.59 -8.51 10.87
C ALA A 108 -12.01 -7.31 10.11
N VAL A 109 -11.98 -7.38 8.77
CA VAL A 109 -11.41 -6.33 7.90
C VAL A 109 -12.43 -5.88 6.85
N PRO A 110 -12.62 -4.57 6.63
CA PRO A 110 -13.63 -4.04 5.70
C PRO A 110 -13.09 -4.08 4.27
N LEU A 111 -13.17 -5.22 3.59
CA LEU A 111 -12.55 -5.42 2.29
C LEU A 111 -13.42 -4.96 1.12
N ASP A 112 -14.76 -4.95 1.26
CA ASP A 112 -15.67 -4.45 0.24
C ASP A 112 -16.17 -3.03 0.50
N ILE A 113 -16.48 -2.29 -0.57
CA ILE A 113 -16.94 -0.91 -0.50
C ILE A 113 -18.25 -0.74 0.28
N SER A 114 -19.06 -1.80 0.36
CA SER A 114 -20.29 -1.86 1.14
C SER A 114 -20.08 -1.95 2.66
N ALA A 115 -18.85 -2.24 3.13
CA ALA A 115 -18.56 -2.32 4.54
C ALA A 115 -18.89 -1.00 5.27
N GLY A 116 -19.60 -1.10 6.39
CA GLY A 116 -19.98 0.05 7.20
C GLY A 116 -19.99 -0.26 8.69
N PRO A 117 -20.08 0.78 9.55
CA PRO A 117 -20.05 0.63 11.00
C PRO A 117 -21.31 -0.05 11.57
N GLY A 118 -22.42 -0.07 10.84
CA GLY A 118 -23.67 -0.72 11.28
C GLY A 118 -23.53 -2.24 11.47
N THR A 119 -22.55 -2.88 10.85
CA THR A 119 -22.29 -4.33 10.96
C THR A 119 -21.45 -4.70 12.19
N VAL A 120 -20.83 -3.72 12.85
CA VAL A 120 -19.89 -3.98 13.97
C VAL A 120 -20.51 -4.81 15.11
N PRO A 121 -21.77 -4.58 15.56
CA PRO A 121 -22.39 -5.43 16.57
C PRO A 121 -22.44 -6.92 16.18
N GLU A 122 -22.90 -7.23 14.97
CA GLU A 122 -22.98 -8.61 14.47
C GLU A 122 -21.59 -9.26 14.32
N ILE A 123 -20.57 -8.45 13.98
CA ILE A 123 -19.18 -8.92 13.96
C ILE A 123 -18.73 -9.32 15.36
N PHE A 124 -19.10 -8.55 16.38
CA PHE A 124 -18.73 -8.85 17.76
C PHE A 124 -19.38 -10.13 18.26
N ASP A 125 -20.68 -10.28 18.03
CA ASP A 125 -21.42 -11.50 18.38
C ASP A 125 -20.75 -12.75 17.74
N TRP A 126 -20.34 -12.66 16.47
CA TRP A 126 -19.68 -13.77 15.77
C TRP A 126 -18.38 -14.24 16.44
N TYR A 127 -17.56 -13.33 16.96
CA TYR A 127 -16.34 -13.70 17.70
C TYR A 127 -16.66 -14.22 19.11
N GLU A 128 -17.61 -13.59 19.81
CA GLU A 128 -18.01 -13.98 21.17
C GLU A 128 -18.59 -15.40 21.22
N GLU A 129 -19.42 -15.77 20.24
CA GLU A 129 -19.95 -17.14 20.07
C GLU A 129 -18.85 -18.20 19.93
N ARG A 130 -17.66 -17.80 19.49
CA ARG A 130 -16.47 -18.67 19.34
C ARG A 130 -15.52 -18.60 20.52
N GLY A 131 -15.86 -17.83 21.56
CA GLY A 131 -14.97 -17.59 22.71
C GLY A 131 -13.71 -16.82 22.34
N LEU A 132 -13.75 -15.99 21.30
CA LEU A 132 -12.64 -15.18 20.82
C LEU A 132 -12.84 -13.71 21.19
N THR A 133 -11.74 -12.98 21.40
CA THR A 133 -11.79 -11.52 21.56
C THR A 133 -12.25 -10.87 20.25
N PRO A 134 -13.34 -10.10 20.24
CA PRO A 134 -13.80 -9.41 19.05
C PRO A 134 -12.82 -8.33 18.61
N ARG A 135 -12.26 -8.47 17.40
CA ARG A 135 -11.29 -7.52 16.85
C ARG A 135 -11.67 -7.01 15.47
N LEU A 136 -11.50 -5.71 15.29
CA LEU A 136 -11.61 -5.02 14.01
C LEU A 136 -10.21 -4.59 13.57
N LEU A 137 -9.81 -4.97 12.36
CA LEU A 137 -8.67 -4.40 11.65
C LEU A 137 -9.21 -3.35 10.68
N ILE A 138 -8.98 -2.08 10.98
CA ILE A 138 -9.42 -0.96 10.15
C ILE A 138 -8.19 -0.31 9.49
N PRO A 139 -7.97 -0.53 8.18
CA PRO A 139 -6.96 0.19 7.43
C PRO A 139 -7.32 1.67 7.29
N ASP A 140 -6.30 2.54 7.31
CA ASP A 140 -6.46 3.97 7.13
C ASP A 140 -7.34 4.30 5.91
N ARG A 141 -8.21 5.29 6.06
CA ARG A 141 -9.08 5.83 4.98
C ARG A 141 -10.15 4.86 4.45
N LEU A 142 -10.26 3.62 4.95
CA LEU A 142 -11.35 2.72 4.54
C LEU A 142 -12.63 2.99 5.31
N LEU A 143 -12.52 3.08 6.63
CA LEU A 143 -13.62 3.38 7.54
C LEU A 143 -13.12 4.25 8.69
N SER A 144 -13.99 5.14 9.17
CA SER A 144 -13.78 5.79 10.46
C SER A 144 -13.95 4.75 11.57
N PRO A 145 -13.08 4.74 12.58
CA PRO A 145 -13.22 3.81 13.68
C PRO A 145 -14.54 4.04 14.42
N PRO A 146 -15.23 2.97 14.86
CA PRO A 146 -16.43 3.10 15.67
C PRO A 146 -16.08 3.75 17.03
N ALA A 147 -17.03 4.48 17.61
CA ALA A 147 -16.86 5.01 18.96
C ALA A 147 -16.94 3.88 19.99
N GLY A 148 -16.06 3.90 21.00
CA GLY A 148 -16.07 2.95 22.12
C GLY A 148 -14.83 2.04 22.17
N PRO A 149 -14.59 1.17 21.17
CA PRO A 149 -13.45 0.25 21.16
C PRO A 149 -12.09 0.95 21.31
N GLU A 150 -11.21 0.36 22.12
CA GLU A 150 -9.84 0.87 22.31
C GLU A 150 -8.93 0.37 21.18
N CYS A 151 -7.97 1.20 20.79
CA CYS A 151 -6.97 0.83 19.80
C CYS A 151 -5.84 0.05 20.49
N GLU A 152 -5.77 -1.27 20.29
CA GLU A 152 -4.72 -2.13 20.90
C GLU A 152 -3.38 -2.04 20.17
N LEU A 153 -3.41 -1.88 18.84
CA LEU A 153 -2.21 -1.92 18.01
C LEU A 153 -2.40 -1.06 16.76
N VAL A 154 -1.32 -0.42 16.34
CA VAL A 154 -1.21 0.19 15.01
C VAL A 154 -0.04 -0.47 14.29
N GLU A 155 -0.30 -0.96 13.08
CA GLU A 155 0.73 -1.50 12.19
C GLU A 155 0.96 -0.56 11.02
N GLN A 156 2.21 -0.42 10.60
CA GLN A 156 2.65 0.16 9.35
C GLN A 156 2.77 -0.94 8.31
N LEU A 157 1.92 -0.88 7.29
CA LEU A 157 2.03 -1.76 6.13
C LEU A 157 2.93 -1.10 5.09
N LEU A 158 4.12 -1.66 4.89
CA LEU A 158 5.07 -1.20 3.89
C LEU A 158 5.06 -2.10 2.66
N VAL A 159 5.19 -1.49 1.49
CA VAL A 159 5.13 -2.18 0.20
C VAL A 159 6.40 -1.94 -0.59
N ARG A 160 6.86 -2.99 -1.27
CA ARG A 160 7.89 -2.93 -2.29
C ARG A 160 7.37 -3.55 -3.58
N GLU A 161 7.39 -2.75 -4.64
CA GLU A 161 7.16 -3.23 -5.99
C GLU A 161 8.23 -4.25 -6.37
N THR A 162 7.81 -5.34 -7.00
CA THR A 162 8.73 -6.35 -7.52
C THR A 162 8.50 -6.56 -9.02
N ALA A 163 9.38 -7.33 -9.67
CA ALA A 163 9.15 -7.75 -11.05
C ALA A 163 7.97 -8.74 -11.17
N ALA A 164 7.51 -9.31 -10.05
CA ALA A 164 6.31 -10.14 -10.02
C ALA A 164 5.04 -9.26 -10.05
N ALA A 165 3.94 -9.83 -10.52
CA ALA A 165 2.66 -9.14 -10.62
C ALA A 165 2.08 -8.71 -9.26
N THR A 166 2.49 -9.38 -8.17
CA THR A 166 2.06 -9.06 -6.81
C THR A 166 3.15 -8.31 -6.06
N PRO A 167 2.86 -7.15 -5.45
CA PRO A 167 3.83 -6.44 -4.64
C PRO A 167 4.16 -7.25 -3.38
N GLN A 168 5.40 -7.13 -2.90
CA GLN A 168 5.76 -7.64 -1.59
C GLN A 168 5.37 -6.64 -0.51
N TYR A 169 4.92 -7.14 0.64
CA TYR A 169 4.60 -6.30 1.78
C TYR A 169 5.17 -6.85 3.08
N VAL A 170 5.36 -5.95 4.05
CA VAL A 170 5.69 -6.27 5.43
C VAL A 170 4.82 -5.42 6.35
N CYS A 171 4.44 -5.97 7.50
CA CYS A 171 3.72 -5.25 8.55
C CYS A 171 4.67 -5.08 9.73
N VAL A 172 4.81 -3.85 10.21
CA VAL A 172 5.71 -3.50 11.32
C VAL A 172 4.88 -2.69 12.33
N PRO A 173 4.88 -3.00 13.63
CA PRO A 173 4.24 -2.14 14.63
C PRO A 173 4.71 -0.69 14.50
N ASP A 174 3.82 0.29 14.66
CA ASP A 174 4.19 1.71 14.50
C ASP A 174 5.11 2.25 15.61
N THR A 175 5.29 1.46 16.67
CA THR A 175 6.27 1.66 17.74
C THR A 175 7.68 1.21 17.35
N GLU A 176 7.83 0.46 16.26
CA GLU A 176 9.10 -0.08 15.77
C GLU A 176 9.65 0.71 14.57
N SER A 177 10.97 0.65 14.37
CA SER A 177 11.63 1.34 13.26
C SER A 177 11.41 0.63 11.92
N THR A 178 11.07 1.39 10.89
CA THR A 178 10.96 0.89 9.51
C THR A 178 12.24 0.97 8.70
N ALA A 179 13.35 1.44 9.28
CA ALA A 179 14.60 1.73 8.57
C ALA A 179 15.12 0.52 7.76
N ALA A 180 15.17 -0.67 8.35
CA ALA A 180 15.64 -1.88 7.67
C ALA A 180 14.74 -2.25 6.46
N ALA A 181 13.42 -2.08 6.59
CA ALA A 181 12.50 -2.30 5.48
C ALA A 181 12.71 -1.23 4.38
N GLU A 182 12.93 0.02 4.77
CA GLU A 182 13.18 1.13 3.85
C GLU A 182 14.48 0.97 3.05
N GLU A 183 15.55 0.46 3.70
CA GLU A 183 16.82 0.08 3.06
C GLU A 183 16.61 -1.02 2.01
N LEU A 184 15.73 -1.99 2.31
CA LEU A 184 15.32 -3.03 1.37
C LEU A 184 14.37 -2.50 0.27
N GLY A 185 14.01 -1.21 0.28
CA GLY A 185 13.18 -0.58 -0.74
C GLY A 185 11.67 -0.63 -0.47
N PHE A 186 11.25 -1.06 0.71
CA PHE A 186 9.86 -0.93 1.14
C PHE A 186 9.51 0.53 1.45
N ARG A 187 8.27 0.91 1.22
CA ARG A 187 7.75 2.26 1.51
C ARG A 187 6.39 2.14 2.18
N LEU A 188 6.12 3.00 3.16
CA LEU A 188 4.83 3.04 3.84
C LEU A 188 3.69 3.19 2.82
N HIS A 189 2.74 2.26 2.85
CA HIS A 189 1.56 2.29 2.00
C HIS A 189 0.35 2.83 2.79
N HIS A 190 0.03 2.22 3.93
CA HIS A 190 -0.97 2.71 4.86
C HIS A 190 -0.75 2.12 6.25
N ARG A 191 -1.53 2.56 7.25
CA ARG A 191 -1.55 1.94 8.58
C ARG A 191 -2.81 1.12 8.80
N ARG A 192 -2.69 0.06 9.58
CA ARG A 192 -3.81 -0.73 10.11
C ARG A 192 -3.97 -0.37 11.58
N ARG A 193 -5.20 -0.15 12.02
CA ARG A 193 -5.52 -0.02 13.45
C ARG A 193 -6.36 -1.19 13.89
N TYR A 194 -5.97 -1.79 14.99
CA TYR A 194 -6.69 -2.88 15.63
C TYR A 194 -7.50 -2.34 16.78
N PHE A 195 -8.80 -2.56 16.72
CA PHE A 195 -9.72 -2.17 17.76
C PHE A 195 -10.35 -3.40 18.36
N HIS A 196 -10.39 -3.48 19.68
CA HIS A 196 -11.07 -4.56 20.37
C HIS A 196 -12.13 -4.02 21.31
N ARG A 197 -13.14 -4.85 21.57
CA ARG A 197 -14.02 -4.65 22.70
C ARG A 197 -13.35 -5.28 23.94
N PRO A 198 -13.19 -4.53 25.05
CA PRO A 198 -12.67 -5.09 26.29
C PRO A 198 -13.64 -6.10 26.91
#